data_AF-A0A077XR35-F1
#
_entry.id   AF-A0A077XR35-F1
#
_cell.length_a   1.000
_cell.length_b   1.000
_cell.length_c   1.000
_cell.angle_alpha   90.00
_cell.angle_beta   90.00
_cell.angle_gamma   90.00
#
_symmetry.space_group_name_H-M   'P 1'
#
loop_
_entity.id
_entity.type
_entity.pdbx_description
1 polymer ?
#
loop_
_entity_poly.entity_id
_entity_poly.type
_entity_poly.pdbx_seq_one_letter_code
_entity_poly.pdbx_strand_id
1 'polypeptide(L)'
;MEDGQFSLTQLLGAVISSGVLSTLVTYWTSRKQNDAAVEQTNATVDETIRVTYGEMIKDHRTQIGFLQEQIVTALKREQEYLGLLSQANSLTKSLQAELSALQVSIKNLEATKAKYEHKLQTYEDIAKRPETRQGV
;
A
#
# COMPACT_ATOMS: atom_id res chain seq x y z
N MET A 1 92.14 -31.08 26.52
CA MET A 1 90.79 -30.82 25.99
C MET A 1 89.86 -31.71 26.79
N GLU A 2 89.19 -31.15 27.79
CA GLU A 2 88.20 -31.89 28.59
C GLU A 2 86.85 -31.67 27.93
N ASP A 3 86.33 -32.72 27.31
CA ASP A 3 84.99 -32.73 26.74
C ASP A 3 83.97 -32.79 27.88
N GLY A 4 83.49 -31.61 28.27
CA GLY A 4 82.42 -31.46 29.24
C GLY A 4 81.14 -32.11 28.72
N GLN A 5 80.86 -33.33 29.17
CA GLN A 5 79.56 -33.97 29.00
C GLN A 5 78.52 -33.17 29.78
N PHE A 6 77.86 -32.24 29.09
CA PHE A 6 76.73 -31.49 29.61
C PHE A 6 75.58 -32.48 29.83
N SER A 7 75.25 -32.80 31.09
CA SER A 7 74.22 -33.78 31.38
C SER A 7 72.83 -33.23 31.03
N LEU A 8 71.96 -34.07 30.49
CA LEU A 8 70.58 -33.70 30.12
C LEU A 8 69.79 -33.15 31.33
N THR A 9 70.16 -33.59 32.54
CA THR A 9 69.65 -33.09 33.82
C THR A 9 70.12 -31.68 34.18
N GLN A 10 71.35 -31.29 33.83
CA GLN A 10 71.82 -29.91 33.99
C GLN A 10 71.17 -28.96 32.97
N LEU A 11 70.93 -29.45 31.74
CA LEU A 11 70.17 -28.71 30.72
C LEU A 11 68.71 -28.51 31.17
N LEU A 12 68.04 -29.55 31.68
CA LEU A 12 66.69 -29.43 32.22
C LEU A 12 66.64 -28.48 33.43
N GLY A 13 67.59 -28.59 34.35
CA GLY A 13 67.71 -27.70 35.50
C GLY A 13 67.91 -26.24 35.09
N ALA A 14 68.71 -25.99 34.04
CA ALA A 14 68.92 -24.67 33.47
C ALA A 14 67.69 -24.12 32.72
N VAL A 15 66.94 -24.96 32.01
CA VAL A 15 65.70 -24.55 31.32
C VAL A 15 64.57 -24.23 32.30
N ILE A 16 64.52 -24.93 33.44
CA ILE A 16 63.59 -24.63 34.54
C ILE A 16 64.01 -23.35 35.27
N SER A 17 65.30 -23.17 35.58
CA SER A 17 65.80 -22.01 36.33
C SER A 17 65.92 -20.72 35.51
N SER A 18 66.07 -20.82 34.19
CA SER A 18 66.14 -19.67 33.25
C SER A 18 64.79 -19.01 32.95
N GLY A 19 63.70 -19.50 33.53
CA GLY A 19 62.38 -18.89 33.38
C GLY A 19 61.70 -19.13 32.02
N VAL A 20 62.33 -19.86 31.10
CA VAL A 20 61.78 -20.18 29.77
C VAL A 20 60.51 -21.02 29.86
N LEU A 21 60.43 -21.93 30.84
CA LEU A 21 59.21 -22.69 31.12
C LEU A 21 58.07 -21.79 31.63
N SER A 22 58.40 -20.79 32.45
CA SER A 22 57.43 -19.81 32.95
C SER A 22 56.89 -18.94 31.81
N THR A 23 57.75 -18.47 30.89
CA THR A 23 57.32 -17.68 29.74
C THR A 23 56.48 -18.50 28.75
N LEU A 24 56.80 -19.78 28.52
CA LEU A 24 55.98 -20.69 27.70
C LEU A 24 54.60 -20.96 28.32
N VAL A 25 54.54 -21.22 29.63
CA VAL A 25 53.27 -21.42 30.35
C VAL A 25 52.44 -20.15 30.32
N THR A 26 53.04 -18.99 30.60
CA THR A 26 52.38 -17.68 30.55
C THR A 26 51.87 -17.36 29.15
N TYR A 27 52.66 -17.63 28.11
CA TYR A 27 52.24 -17.47 26.73
C TYR A 27 51.04 -18.36 26.39
N TRP A 28 51.03 -19.62 26.84
CA TRP A 28 49.94 -20.55 26.57
C TRP A 28 48.66 -20.20 27.33
N THR A 29 48.75 -19.79 28.60
CA THR A 29 47.60 -19.31 29.37
C THR A 29 47.05 -18.00 28.83
N SER A 30 47.92 -17.04 28.46
CA SER A 30 47.50 -15.80 27.81
C SER A 30 46.84 -16.06 26.46
N ARG A 31 47.34 -17.02 25.67
CA ARG A 31 46.71 -17.41 24.40
C ARG A 31 45.31 -17.98 24.62
N LYS A 32 45.15 -18.90 25.58
CA LYS A 32 43.82 -19.43 25.94
C LYS A 32 42.85 -18.37 26.43
N GLN A 33 43.33 -17.41 27.22
CA GLN A 33 42.49 -16.29 27.69
C GLN A 33 42.08 -15.37 26.53
N ASN A 34 42.99 -15.08 25.60
CA ASN A 34 42.67 -14.32 24.40
C ASN A 34 41.67 -15.05 23.50
N ASP A 35 41.85 -16.35 23.28
CA ASP A 35 40.93 -17.16 22.47
C ASP A 35 39.52 -17.16 23.09
N ALA A 36 39.42 -17.32 24.42
CA ALA A 36 38.15 -17.24 25.13
C ALA A 36 37.51 -15.84 25.08
N ALA A 37 38.31 -14.78 25.18
CA ALA A 37 37.82 -13.41 25.06
C ALA A 37 37.29 -13.12 23.64
N VAL A 38 37.96 -13.64 22.60
CA VAL A 38 37.52 -13.52 21.21
C VAL A 38 36.20 -14.28 21.00
N GLU A 39 36.08 -15.50 21.51
CA GLU A 39 34.86 -16.30 21.39
C GLU A 39 33.67 -15.64 22.10
N GLN A 40 33.90 -15.10 23.31
CA GLN A 40 32.88 -14.34 24.04
C GLN A 40 32.49 -13.03 23.32
N THR A 41 33.45 -12.33 22.73
CA THR A 41 33.18 -11.12 21.95
C THR A 41 32.37 -11.46 20.70
N ASN A 42 32.73 -12.52 19.98
CA ASN A 42 32.00 -12.97 18.80
C ASN A 42 30.57 -13.38 19.15
N ALA A 43 30.36 -14.14 20.22
CA ALA A 43 29.03 -14.51 20.68
C ALA A 43 28.17 -13.28 21.05
N THR A 44 28.78 -12.26 21.65
CA THR A 44 28.09 -11.01 22.00
C THR A 44 27.72 -10.21 20.76
N VAL A 45 28.62 -10.14 19.78
CA VAL A 45 28.37 -9.46 18.49
C VAL A 45 27.27 -10.18 17.72
N ASP A 46 27.33 -11.51 17.62
CA ASP A 46 26.30 -12.31 16.95
C ASP A 46 24.92 -12.12 17.59
N GLU A 47 24.84 -12.11 18.92
CA GLU A 47 23.59 -11.85 19.62
C GLU A 47 23.07 -10.43 19.36
N THR A 48 23.97 -9.43 19.37
CA THR A 48 23.61 -8.04 19.10
C THR A 48 23.08 -7.86 17.68
N ILE A 49 23.72 -8.50 16.69
CA ILE A 49 23.28 -8.53 15.30
C ILE A 49 21.91 -9.21 15.20
N ARG A 50 21.75 -10.38 15.82
CA ARG A 50 20.50 -11.14 15.78
C ARG A 50 19.33 -10.36 16.37
N VAL A 51 19.52 -9.72 17.53
CA VAL A 51 18.48 -8.91 18.18
C VAL A 51 18.17 -7.67 17.33
N THR A 52 19.19 -6.89 16.97
CA THR A 52 18.97 -5.60 16.27
C THR A 52 18.34 -5.81 14.90
N TYR A 53 18.91 -6.69 14.07
CA TYR A 53 18.34 -6.95 12.75
C TYR A 53 17.03 -7.75 12.84
N GLY A 54 16.87 -8.62 13.84
CA GLY A 54 15.62 -9.34 14.09
C GLY A 54 14.46 -8.41 14.42
N GLU A 55 14.67 -7.45 15.32
CA GLU A 55 13.69 -6.42 15.67
C GLU A 55 13.37 -5.52 14.48
N MET A 56 14.39 -5.06 13.75
CA MET A 56 14.21 -4.24 12.55
C MET A 56 13.37 -4.96 11.48
N ILE A 57 13.63 -6.24 11.23
CA ILE A 57 12.84 -7.06 10.27
C ILE A 57 11.39 -7.19 10.76
N LYS A 58 11.18 -7.37 12.06
CA LYS A 58 9.83 -7.47 12.65
C LYS A 58 9.05 -6.16 12.51
N ASP A 59 9.70 -5.03 12.77
CA ASP A 59 9.09 -3.70 12.62
C ASP A 59 8.74 -3.42 11.16
N HIS A 60 9.66 -3.69 10.23
CA HIS A 60 9.39 -3.56 8.80
C HIS A 60 8.25 -4.47 8.33
N ARG A 61 8.17 -5.71 8.80
CA ARG A 61 7.06 -6.61 8.48
C ARG A 61 5.73 -6.04 8.97
N THR A 62 5.71 -5.44 10.16
CA THR A 62 4.51 -4.82 10.73
C THR A 62 4.09 -3.59 9.91
N GLN A 63 5.03 -2.72 9.55
CA GLN A 63 4.77 -1.56 8.70
C GLN A 63 4.26 -1.96 7.31
N ILE A 64 4.87 -2.98 6.69
CA ILE A 64 4.43 -3.51 5.40
C ILE A 64 2.99 -4.05 5.50
N GLY A 65 2.67 -4.80 6.56
CA GLY A 65 1.31 -5.31 6.78
C GLY A 65 0.29 -4.18 6.89
N PHE A 66 0.59 -3.15 7.69
CA PHE A 66 -0.28 -1.98 7.83
C PHE A 66 -0.48 -1.22 6.51
N LEU A 67 0.59 -1.04 5.72
CA LEU A 67 0.51 -0.40 4.41
C LEU A 67 -0.32 -1.25 3.42
N GLN A 68 -0.18 -2.58 3.45
CA GLN A 68 -0.99 -3.48 2.63
C GLN A 68 -2.47 -3.37 2.99
N GLU A 69 -2.83 -3.33 4.27
CA GLU A 69 -4.22 -3.16 4.71
C GLU A 69 -4.81 -1.82 4.24
N GLN A 70 -4.02 -0.74 4.30
CA GLN A 70 -4.45 0.56 3.77
C GLN A 70 -4.69 0.51 2.26
N ILE A 71 -3.78 -0.12 1.50
CA ILE A 71 -3.90 -0.26 0.05
C ILE A 71 -5.16 -1.06 -0.29
N VAL A 72 -5.41 -2.19 0.36
CA VAL A 72 -6.61 -3.00 0.15
C VAL A 72 -7.88 -2.21 0.45
N THR A 73 -7.88 -1.44 1.54
CA THR A 73 -9.02 -0.60 1.91
C THR A 73 -9.25 0.51 0.89
N ALA A 74 -8.19 1.16 0.41
CA ALA A 74 -8.28 2.20 -0.62
C ALA A 74 -8.80 1.64 -1.95
N LEU A 75 -8.28 0.48 -2.39
CA LEU A 75 -8.74 -0.20 -3.59
C LEU A 75 -10.22 -0.58 -3.52
N LYS A 76 -10.68 -1.08 -2.37
CA LYS A 76 -12.09 -1.41 -2.17
C LYS A 76 -12.98 -0.18 -2.29
N ARG A 77 -12.60 0.94 -1.66
CA ARG A 77 -13.33 2.21 -1.77
C ARG A 77 -13.36 2.71 -3.21
N GLU A 78 -12.25 2.63 -3.93
CA GLU A 78 -12.17 3.03 -5.34
C GLU A 78 -13.14 2.22 -6.22
N GLN A 79 -13.20 0.90 -6.02
CA GLN A 79 -14.16 0.04 -6.72
C GLN A 79 -15.62 0.42 -6.40
N GLU A 80 -15.93 0.73 -5.13
CA GLU A 80 -17.26 1.21 -4.73
C GLU A 80 -17.60 2.54 -5.43
N TYR A 81 -16.65 3.49 -5.49
CA TYR A 81 -16.83 4.76 -6.20
C TYR A 81 -17.07 4.57 -7.70
N LEU A 82 -16.35 3.66 -8.36
CA LEU A 82 -16.58 3.34 -9.77
C LEU A 82 -17.97 2.75 -10.00
N GLY A 83 -18.45 1.92 -9.08
CA GLY A 83 -19.81 1.39 -9.08
C GLY A 83 -20.87 2.50 -9.00
N LEU A 84 -20.72 3.42 -8.05
CA LEU A 84 -21.59 4.58 -7.90
C LEU A 84 -21.58 5.50 -9.13
N LEU A 85 -20.39 5.74 -9.72
CA LEU A 85 -20.25 6.56 -10.92
C LEU A 85 -20.98 5.93 -12.11
N SER A 86 -20.89 4.61 -12.28
CA SER A 86 -21.61 3.89 -13.32
C SER A 86 -23.13 4.01 -13.15
N GLN A 87 -23.62 3.85 -11.92
CA GLN A 87 -25.04 4.04 -11.60
C GLN A 87 -25.51 5.47 -11.91
N ALA A 88 -24.75 6.48 -11.45
CA ALA A 88 -25.06 7.89 -11.71
C ALA A 88 -25.09 8.20 -13.22
N ASN A 89 -24.15 7.66 -13.99
CA ASN A 89 -24.13 7.80 -15.45
C ASN A 89 -25.36 7.15 -16.11
N SER A 90 -25.77 5.96 -15.65
CA SER A 90 -26.97 5.30 -16.16
C SER A 90 -28.24 6.11 -15.87
N LEU A 91 -28.37 6.67 -14.66
CA LEU A 91 -29.48 7.51 -14.27
C LEU A 91 -29.52 8.80 -15.10
N THR A 92 -28.36 9.43 -15.33
CA THR A 92 -28.23 10.63 -16.14
C THR A 92 -28.70 10.38 -17.57
N LYS A 93 -28.32 9.24 -18.17
CA LYS A 93 -28.81 8.84 -19.50
C LYS A 93 -30.32 8.61 -19.51
N SER A 94 -30.87 7.97 -18.48
CA SER A 94 -32.32 7.77 -18.35
C SER A 94 -33.08 9.09 -18.27
N LEU A 95 -32.65 9.99 -17.39
CA LEU A 95 -33.24 11.32 -17.23
C LEU A 95 -33.12 12.15 -18.50
N GLN A 96 -31.99 12.07 -19.21
CA GLN A 96 -31.82 12.77 -20.48
C GLN A 96 -32.79 12.23 -21.55
N ALA A 97 -33.01 10.91 -21.60
CA ALA A 97 -33.99 10.31 -22.49
C ALA A 97 -35.42 10.76 -22.12
N GLU A 98 -35.79 10.75 -20.84
CA GLU A 98 -37.09 11.24 -20.37
C GLU A 98 -37.33 12.72 -20.70
N LEU A 99 -36.33 13.58 -20.49
CA LEU A 99 -36.40 14.99 -20.86
C LEU A 99 -36.63 15.17 -22.36
N SER A 100 -35.95 14.38 -23.20
CA SER A 100 -36.15 14.44 -24.65
C SER A 100 -37.55 13.99 -25.07
N ALA A 101 -38.09 12.96 -24.42
CA ALA A 101 -39.45 12.47 -24.67
C ALA A 101 -40.49 13.52 -24.24
N LEU A 102 -40.31 14.14 -23.08
CA LEU A 102 -41.15 15.23 -22.59
C LEU A 102 -41.14 16.43 -23.54
N GLN A 103 -39.96 16.84 -24.04
CA GLN A 103 -39.85 17.92 -25.01
C GLN A 103 -40.63 17.63 -26.29
N VAL A 104 -40.57 16.40 -26.80
CA VAL A 104 -41.38 15.99 -27.96
C VAL A 104 -42.88 16.04 -27.64
N SER A 105 -43.28 15.56 -26.46
CA SER A 105 -44.68 15.60 -26.02
C SER A 105 -45.20 17.04 -25.92
N ILE A 106 -44.41 17.97 -25.39
CA ILE A 106 -44.76 19.40 -25.31
C ILE A 106 -44.97 19.96 -26.72
N LYS A 107 -44.04 19.72 -27.65
CA LYS A 107 -44.18 20.17 -29.05
C LYS A 107 -45.45 19.64 -29.71
N ASN A 108 -45.79 18.38 -29.46
CA ASN A 108 -47.02 17.79 -29.99
C ASN A 108 -48.28 18.44 -29.40
N LEU A 109 -48.27 18.75 -28.10
CA LEU A 109 -49.37 19.48 -27.45
C LEU A 109 -49.49 20.90 -27.97
N GLU A 110 -48.38 21.62 -28.17
CA GLU A 110 -48.36 22.96 -28.76
C GLU A 110 -48.93 22.95 -30.18
N ALA A 111 -48.52 21.99 -31.03
CA ALA A 111 -49.07 21.84 -32.37
C ALA A 111 -50.58 21.52 -32.35
N THR A 112 -51.01 20.69 -31.40
CA THR A 112 -52.42 20.34 -31.22
C THR A 112 -53.23 21.55 -30.76
N LYS A 113 -52.71 22.33 -29.81
CA LYS A 113 -53.31 23.58 -29.34
C LYS A 113 -53.47 24.56 -30.49
N ALA A 114 -52.43 24.82 -31.27
CA ALA A 114 -52.48 25.71 -32.42
C ALA A 114 -53.54 25.27 -33.45
N LYS A 115 -53.69 23.96 -33.69
CA LYS A 115 -54.74 23.42 -34.57
C LYS A 115 -56.15 23.70 -34.04
N TYR A 116 -56.36 23.59 -32.73
CA TYR A 116 -57.66 23.90 -32.12
C TYR A 116 -57.94 25.40 -32.09
N GLU A 117 -56.94 26.24 -31.81
CA GLU A 117 -57.07 27.70 -31.88
C GLU A 117 -57.44 28.16 -33.29
N HIS A 118 -56.79 27.62 -34.32
CA HIS A 118 -57.15 27.91 -35.72
C HIS A 118 -58.58 27.49 -36.05
N LYS A 119 -59.01 26.29 -35.59
CA LYS A 119 -60.40 25.84 -35.80
C LYS A 119 -61.40 26.75 -35.09
N LEU A 120 -61.11 27.19 -33.87
CA LEU A 120 -61.96 28.10 -33.12
C LEU A 120 -62.11 29.44 -33.85
N GLN A 121 -61.00 30.02 -34.31
CA GLN A 121 -61.04 31.24 -35.14
C GLN A 121 -61.90 31.06 -36.39
N THR A 122 -61.76 29.92 -37.09
CA THR A 122 -62.58 29.61 -38.26
C THR A 122 -64.07 29.59 -37.93
N TYR A 123 -64.46 28.99 -36.79
CA TYR A 123 -65.85 28.96 -36.35
C TYR A 123 -66.37 30.35 -35.95
N GLU A 124 -65.56 31.13 -35.23
CA GLU A 124 -65.91 32.51 -34.88
C GLU A 124 -66.13 33.37 -36.13
N ASP A 125 -65.28 33.21 -37.16
CA ASP A 125 -65.42 33.93 -38.42
C ASP A 125 -66.71 33.55 -39.17
N ILE A 126 -67.06 32.25 -39.18
CA ILE A 126 -68.32 31.77 -39.78
C ILE A 126 -69.54 32.34 -39.01
N ALA A 127 -69.50 32.38 -37.68
CA ALA A 127 -70.58 32.91 -36.85
C ALA A 127 -70.80 34.42 -37.04
N LYS A 128 -69.76 35.16 -37.44
CA LYS A 128 -69.82 36.60 -37.73
C LYS A 128 -70.32 36.92 -39.15
N ARG A 129 -70.44 35.94 -40.05
CA ARG A 129 -70.94 36.17 -41.41
C ARG A 129 -72.44 36.52 -41.40
N PRO A 130 -72.88 37.47 -42.23
CA PRO A 130 -74.28 37.91 -42.24
C PRO A 130 -75.28 36.83 -42.69
N GLU A 131 -74.83 35.85 -43.49
CA GLU A 131 -75.65 34.76 -44.02
C GLU A 131 -76.14 33.77 -42.95
N THR A 132 -75.42 33.63 -41.83
CA THR A 132 -75.80 32.73 -40.73
C THR A 132 -76.79 33.35 -39.73
N ARG A 133 -77.10 34.65 -39.85
CA ARG A 133 -78.12 35.33 -39.03
C ARG A 133 -79.53 35.28 -39.61
N GLN A 134 -79.71 34.84 -40.86
CA GLN A 134 -81.01 34.82 -41.56
C GLN A 134 -81.68 33.43 -41.58
N GLY A 135 -81.35 32.56 -40.62
CA GLY A 135 -81.97 31.24 -40.44
C GLY A 135 -82.75 31.13 -39.13
N VAL A 136 -83.75 32.00 -38.93
CA VAL A 136 -84.93 31.78 -38.06
C VAL A 136 -86.14 32.32 -38.80
#